data_AF-A0A9E3UXP0-F1
#
_entry.id   AF-A0A9E3UXP0-F1
#
_cell.length_a   1.000
_cell.length_b   1.000
_cell.length_c   1.000
_cell.angle_alpha   90.00
_cell.angle_beta   90.00
_cell.angle_gamma   90.00
#
_symmetry.space_group_name_H-M   'P 1'
#
loop_
_entity.id
_entity.type
_entity.pdbx_description
1 polymer ?
#
loop_
_entity_poly.entity_id
_entity_poly.type
_entity_poly.pdbx_seq_one_letter_code
_entity_poly.pdbx_strand_id
1 'polypeptide(L)'
;RGRGPGGRPGRPPAGPRGARRRVHRALDRLLAGHYTDPDNARLAKCLRKHRAALLTFLDRADVAPTNNLAERELRPAVIARELSTGNRTEAGAEMHAVLASLLRTCRGLGYINHIIN
;
A
#
# COMPACT_ATOMS: atom_id res chain seq x y z
N ARG A 1 29.40 -17.40 -47.64
CA ARG A 1 27.96 -17.23 -47.33
C ARG A 1 27.74 -17.73 -45.91
N GLY A 2 27.27 -16.87 -45.00
CA GLY A 2 26.98 -17.27 -43.62
C GLY A 2 26.62 -16.06 -42.75
N ARG A 3 25.44 -15.47 -42.98
CA ARG A 3 24.87 -14.44 -42.10
C ARG A 3 24.46 -15.12 -40.79
N GLY A 4 25.07 -14.73 -39.68
CA GLY A 4 24.60 -15.09 -38.34
C GLY A 4 23.21 -14.50 -38.06
N PRO A 5 22.37 -15.15 -37.23
CA PRO A 5 21.03 -14.66 -36.95
C PRO A 5 21.12 -13.37 -36.14
N GLY A 6 20.56 -12.30 -36.69
CA GLY A 6 20.47 -11.01 -36.04
C GLY A 6 19.73 -11.13 -34.70
N GLY A 7 20.48 -10.94 -33.62
CA GLY A 7 19.92 -10.69 -32.31
C GLY A 7 19.00 -9.48 -32.41
N ARG A 8 17.71 -9.68 -32.13
CA ARG A 8 16.77 -8.58 -31.99
C ARG A 8 17.35 -7.64 -30.93
N PRO A 9 17.51 -6.33 -31.20
CA PRO A 9 17.97 -5.42 -30.17
C PRO A 9 16.98 -5.50 -29.01
N GLY A 10 17.46 -5.99 -27.87
CA GLY A 10 16.70 -6.02 -26.63
C GLY A 10 16.17 -4.63 -26.38
N ARG A 11 14.84 -4.50 -26.30
CA ARG A 11 14.19 -3.21 -26.07
C ARG A 11 14.86 -2.57 -24.85
N PRO A 12 15.44 -1.36 -24.97
CA PRO A 12 16.12 -0.73 -23.85
C PRO A 12 15.14 -0.64 -22.68
N PRO A 13 15.57 -0.90 -21.44
CA PRO A 13 14.71 -0.78 -20.28
C PRO A 13 14.18 0.65 -20.29
N ALA A 14 12.87 0.78 -20.49
CA ALA A 14 12.23 2.08 -20.51
C ALA A 14 12.52 2.74 -19.17
N GLY A 15 13.30 3.83 -19.20
CA GLY A 15 13.72 4.58 -18.01
C GLY A 15 12.54 4.97 -17.12
N PRO A 16 12.77 5.55 -15.92
CA PRO A 16 11.75 5.73 -14.89
C PRO A 16 10.42 6.32 -15.40
N ARG A 17 10.50 7.29 -16.33
CA ARG A 17 9.34 7.92 -17.01
C ARG A 17 8.50 6.94 -17.85
N GLY A 18 9.16 5.99 -18.51
CA GLY A 18 8.51 4.92 -19.25
C GLY A 18 7.87 3.87 -18.35
N ALA A 19 8.46 3.61 -17.17
CA ALA A 19 7.85 2.73 -16.16
C ALA A 19 6.57 3.32 -15.57
N ARG A 20 6.61 4.60 -15.18
CA ARG A 20 5.44 5.35 -14.71
C ARG A 20 4.27 5.25 -15.69
N ARG A 21 4.50 5.61 -16.96
CA ARG A 21 3.45 5.57 -17.99
C ARG A 21 2.85 4.17 -18.17
N ARG A 22 3.67 3.11 -18.04
CA ARG A 22 3.17 1.73 -18.15
C ARG A 22 2.23 1.38 -17.00
N VAL A 23 2.58 1.73 -15.76
CA VAL A 23 1.75 1.44 -14.58
C VAL A 23 0.42 2.17 -14.68
N HIS A 24 0.43 3.47 -14.99
CA HIS A 24 -0.81 4.24 -15.18
C HIS A 24 -1.70 3.64 -16.28
N ARG A 25 -1.14 3.31 -17.46
CA ARG A 25 -1.91 2.68 -18.55
C ARG A 25 -2.40 1.28 -18.22
N ALA A 26 -1.68 0.53 -17.38
CA ALA A 26 -2.14 -0.78 -16.93
C ALA A 26 -3.36 -0.63 -16.00
N LEU A 27 -3.29 0.32 -15.06
CA LEU A 27 -4.41 0.62 -14.18
C LEU A 27 -5.62 1.18 -14.95
N ASP A 28 -5.41 2.06 -15.93
CA ASP A 28 -6.50 2.60 -16.75
C ASP A 28 -7.21 1.48 -17.55
N ARG A 29 -6.44 0.54 -18.12
CA ARG A 29 -7.02 -0.63 -18.81
C ARG A 29 -7.79 -1.54 -17.86
N LEU A 30 -7.25 -1.78 -16.66
CA LEU A 30 -7.94 -2.58 -15.64
C LEU A 30 -9.29 -1.93 -15.28
N LEU A 31 -9.31 -0.61 -15.11
CA LEU A 31 -10.46 0.18 -14.66
C LEU A 31 -11.46 0.56 -15.76
N ALA A 32 -11.15 0.29 -17.03
CA ALA A 32 -12.04 0.53 -18.17
C ALA A 32 -13.09 -0.58 -18.36
N GLY A 33 -12.96 -1.71 -17.67
CA GLY A 33 -13.90 -2.82 -17.77
C GLY A 33 -15.28 -2.52 -17.18
N HIS A 34 -16.29 -3.22 -17.71
CA HIS A 34 -17.62 -3.31 -17.08
C HIS A 34 -17.60 -4.44 -16.05
N TYR A 35 -17.82 -4.10 -14.77
CA TYR A 35 -17.86 -5.07 -13.68
C TYR A 35 -19.30 -5.47 -13.38
N THR A 36 -19.62 -6.74 -13.60
CA THR A 36 -20.90 -7.34 -13.24
C THR A 36 -20.96 -7.74 -11.77
N ASP A 37 -19.81 -8.11 -11.20
CA ASP A 37 -19.67 -8.47 -9.79
C ASP A 37 -19.62 -7.20 -8.89
N PRO A 38 -20.46 -7.12 -7.84
CA PRO A 38 -20.51 -5.96 -6.94
C PRO A 38 -19.20 -5.67 -6.22
N ASP A 39 -18.42 -6.69 -5.83
CA ASP A 39 -17.17 -6.50 -5.09
C ASP A 39 -16.06 -6.01 -6.02
N ASN A 40 -16.01 -6.50 -7.25
CA ASN A 40 -15.15 -5.96 -8.29
C ASN A 40 -15.49 -4.49 -8.61
N ALA A 41 -16.77 -4.13 -8.66
CA ALA A 41 -17.20 -2.75 -8.85
C ALA A 41 -16.77 -1.84 -7.68
N ARG A 42 -16.91 -2.32 -6.44
CA ARG A 42 -16.43 -1.61 -5.23
C ARG A 42 -14.92 -1.44 -5.23
N LEU A 43 -14.17 -2.49 -5.55
CA LEU A 43 -12.71 -2.45 -5.67
C LEU A 43 -12.29 -1.44 -6.73
N ALA A 44 -12.90 -1.48 -7.91
CA ALA A 44 -12.61 -0.52 -8.97
C ALA A 44 -12.92 0.92 -8.56
N LYS A 45 -14.04 1.16 -7.84
CA LYS A 45 -14.36 2.47 -7.26
C LYS A 45 -13.29 2.92 -6.27
N CYS A 46 -12.83 2.03 -5.39
CA CYS A 46 -11.75 2.30 -4.43
C CYS A 46 -10.43 2.65 -5.14
N LEU A 47 -10.01 1.85 -6.11
CA LEU A 47 -8.81 2.09 -6.90
C LEU A 47 -8.86 3.42 -7.66
N ARG A 48 -10.02 3.79 -8.23
CA ARG A 48 -10.22 5.12 -8.84
C ARG A 48 -10.05 6.24 -7.82
N LYS A 49 -10.71 6.12 -6.66
CA LYS A 49 -10.67 7.12 -5.58
C LYS A 49 -9.26 7.32 -5.03
N HIS A 50 -8.49 6.26 -4.86
CA HIS A 50 -7.19 6.28 -4.18
C HIS A 50 -5.98 6.19 -5.12
N ARG A 51 -6.19 6.27 -6.44
CA ARG A 51 -5.15 6.17 -7.48
C ARG A 51 -3.91 7.00 -7.20
N ALA A 52 -4.10 8.27 -6.83
CA ALA A 52 -2.99 9.19 -6.57
C ALA A 52 -2.14 8.70 -5.40
N ALA A 53 -2.77 8.32 -4.28
CA ALA A 53 -2.08 7.81 -3.10
C ALA A 53 -1.33 6.50 -3.41
N LEU A 54 -1.97 5.55 -4.10
CA LEU A 54 -1.40 4.24 -4.44
C LEU A 54 -0.13 4.33 -5.30
N LEU A 55 -0.03 5.36 -6.15
CA LEU A 55 1.04 5.51 -7.13
C LEU A 55 2.06 6.61 -6.76
N THR A 56 1.98 7.17 -5.55
CA THR A 56 2.85 8.27 -5.09
C THR A 56 4.34 7.95 -5.25
N PHE A 57 4.74 6.69 -5.02
CA PHE A 57 6.14 6.23 -5.16
C PHE A 57 6.70 6.36 -6.59
N LEU A 58 5.83 6.50 -7.60
CA LEU A 58 6.27 6.74 -8.99
C LEU A 58 6.76 8.18 -9.21
N ASP A 59 6.30 9.11 -8.36
CA ASP A 59 6.62 10.54 -8.44
C ASP A 59 7.57 10.98 -7.31
N ARG A 60 7.61 10.23 -6.20
CA ARG A 60 8.41 10.51 -5.00
C ARG A 60 9.33 9.34 -4.67
N ALA A 61 10.63 9.54 -4.86
CA ALA A 61 11.65 8.52 -4.60
C ALA A 61 11.84 8.22 -3.10
N ASP A 62 11.42 9.14 -2.22
CA ASP A 62 11.45 8.99 -0.76
C ASP A 62 10.31 8.13 -0.22
N VAL A 63 9.32 7.79 -1.07
CA VAL A 63 8.19 6.93 -0.71
C VAL A 63 8.47 5.51 -1.20
N ALA A 64 8.44 4.55 -0.28
CA ALA A 64 8.60 3.14 -0.62
C ALA A 64 7.43 2.65 -1.52
N PRO A 65 7.68 1.72 -2.45
CA PRO A 65 6.64 1.16 -3.32
C PRO A 65 5.69 0.19 -2.59
N THR A 66 5.94 -0.11 -1.32
CA THR A 66 5.17 -1.06 -0.51
C THR A 66 4.60 -0.38 0.73
N ASN A 67 3.48 -0.92 1.21
CA ASN A 67 2.80 -0.44 2.41
C ASN A 67 3.37 -1.08 3.72
N ASN A 68 4.48 -1.81 3.63
CA ASN A 68 5.02 -2.64 4.72
C ASN A 68 5.26 -1.84 6.00
N LEU A 69 5.71 -0.59 5.88
CA LEU A 69 5.91 0.29 7.02
C LEU A 69 4.58 0.50 7.74
N ALA A 70 3.56 1.05 7.07
CA ALA A 70 2.28 1.34 7.68
C ALA A 70 1.56 0.08 8.22
N GLU A 71 1.70 -1.06 7.55
CA GLU A 71 1.16 -2.33 8.03
C GLU A 71 1.84 -2.81 9.32
N ARG A 72 3.18 -2.82 9.35
CA ARG A 72 3.96 -3.19 10.55
C ARG A 72 3.59 -2.31 11.72
N GLU A 73 3.48 -1.02 11.44
CA GLU A 73 3.04 0.02 12.33
C GLU A 73 1.64 -0.28 12.91
N LEU A 74 0.64 -0.60 12.07
CA LEU A 74 -0.76 -0.82 12.50
C LEU A 74 -0.99 -2.18 13.18
N ARG A 75 -0.18 -3.19 12.84
CA ARG A 75 -0.37 -4.58 13.27
C ARG A 75 -0.53 -4.79 14.78
N PRO A 76 0.25 -4.15 15.69
CA PRO A 76 0.07 -4.31 17.12
C PRO A 76 -1.34 -3.94 17.59
N ALA A 77 -1.92 -2.87 17.06
CA ALA A 77 -3.26 -2.42 17.44
C ALA A 77 -4.35 -3.34 16.89
N VAL A 78 -4.14 -3.90 15.69
CA VAL A 78 -5.07 -4.87 15.08
C VAL A 78 -5.05 -6.19 15.84
N ILE A 79 -3.87 -6.72 16.17
CA ILE A 79 -3.72 -7.96 16.94
C ILE A 79 -4.33 -7.79 18.34
N ALA A 80 -4.05 -6.67 19.02
CA ALA A 80 -4.62 -6.42 20.35
C ALA A 80 -6.16 -6.41 20.30
N ARG A 81 -6.75 -5.80 19.27
CA ARG A 81 -8.21 -5.79 19.06
C ARG A 81 -8.76 -7.17 18.77
N GLU A 82 -8.05 -7.99 18.00
CA GLU A 82 -8.46 -9.35 17.69
C GLU A 82 -8.46 -10.23 18.94
N LEU A 83 -7.39 -10.16 19.74
CA LEU A 83 -7.28 -10.87 21.02
C LEU A 83 -8.34 -10.43 22.04
N SER A 84 -8.75 -9.16 22.00
CA SER A 84 -9.79 -8.62 22.87
C SER A 84 -11.22 -8.90 22.40
N THR A 85 -11.42 -9.70 21.34
CA THR A 85 -12.73 -9.96 20.69
C THR A 85 -13.40 -8.71 20.10
N GLY A 86 -12.61 -7.70 19.74
CA GLY A 86 -13.08 -6.48 19.10
C GLY A 86 -13.60 -5.42 20.06
N ASN A 87 -14.14 -4.33 19.48
CA ASN A 87 -14.77 -3.24 20.21
C ASN A 87 -16.28 -3.40 20.13
N ARG A 88 -16.94 -3.56 21.29
CA ARG A 88 -18.39 -3.77 21.38
C ARG A 88 -19.21 -2.47 21.50
N THR A 89 -18.54 -1.36 21.75
CA THR A 89 -19.13 -0.02 21.85
C THR A 89 -18.28 1.00 21.11
N GLU A 90 -18.90 2.10 20.69
CA GLU A 90 -18.21 3.21 20.04
C GLU A 90 -17.16 3.84 20.97
N ALA A 91 -17.52 4.07 22.24
CA ALA A 91 -16.59 4.56 23.26
C ALA A 91 -15.36 3.64 23.45
N GLY A 92 -15.55 2.32 23.39
CA GLY A 92 -14.45 1.36 23.44
C GLY A 92 -13.55 1.43 22.19
N ALA A 93 -14.14 1.67 21.02
CA ALA A 93 -13.40 1.84 19.78
C ALA A 93 -12.56 3.13 19.77
N GLU A 94 -13.13 4.22 20.27
CA GLU A 94 -12.43 5.50 20.42
C GLU A 94 -11.27 5.37 21.42
N MET A 95 -11.51 4.80 22.60
CA MET A 95 -10.46 4.57 23.59
C MET A 95 -9.31 3.72 23.03
N HIS A 96 -9.64 2.64 22.32
CA HIS A 96 -8.64 1.81 21.65
C HIS A 96 -7.83 2.60 20.61
N ALA A 97 -8.49 3.44 19.81
CA ALA A 97 -7.81 4.27 18.81
C ALA A 97 -6.85 5.28 19.46
N VAL A 98 -7.27 5.94 20.53
CA VAL A 98 -6.43 6.88 21.30
C VAL A 98 -5.23 6.16 21.89
N LEU A 99 -5.44 5.05 22.60
CA LEU A 99 -4.36 4.27 23.21
C LEU A 99 -3.37 3.73 22.18
N ALA A 100 -3.87 3.20 21.05
CA ALA A 100 -3.04 2.70 19.97
C ALA A 100 -2.15 3.82 19.38
N SER A 101 -2.70 5.03 19.22
CA SER A 101 -1.97 6.21 18.75
C SER A 101 -0.87 6.65 19.73
N LEU A 102 -1.20 6.71 21.03
CA LEU A 102 -0.24 7.06 22.08
C LEU A 102 0.90 6.04 22.17
N LEU A 103 0.56 4.76 22.29
CA LEU A 103 1.55 3.68 22.38
C LEU A 103 2.46 3.65 21.16
N ARG A 104 1.90 3.90 19.97
CA ARG A 104 2.69 4.01 18.75
C ARG A 104 3.72 5.11 18.86
N THR A 105 3.27 6.31 19.23
CA THR A 105 4.13 7.49 19.33
C THR A 105 5.23 7.25 20.36
N CYS A 106 4.89 6.69 21.53
CA CYS A 106 5.86 6.33 22.56
C CYS A 106 6.88 5.28 22.10
N ARG A 107 6.49 4.29 21.29
CA ARG A 107 7.44 3.33 20.70
C ARG A 107 8.38 4.01 19.71
N GLY A 108 7.86 4.87 18.84
CA GLY A 108 8.66 5.62 17.87
C GLY A 108 9.70 6.53 18.53
N LEU A 109 9.39 7.07 19.71
CA LEU A 109 10.30 7.91 20.51
C LEU A 109 11.23 7.11 21.44
N GLY A 110 11.09 5.77 21.50
CA GLY A 110 11.93 4.90 22.33
C GLY A 110 11.51 4.75 23.79
N TYR A 111 10.43 5.40 24.25
CA TYR A 111 10.00 5.36 25.65
C TYR A 111 9.57 3.97 26.14
N ILE A 112 9.00 3.13 25.27
CA ILE A 112 8.54 1.79 25.67
C ILE A 112 9.71 0.82 25.86
N ASN A 113 10.84 1.01 25.15
CA ASN A 113 11.97 0.08 25.23
C ASN A 113 12.67 0.09 26.61
N HIS A 114 12.48 1.16 27.40
CA HIS A 114 13.04 1.29 28.75
C HIS A 114 12.18 0.68 29.87
N ILE A 115 10.97 0.21 29.55
CA ILE A 115 10.00 -0.28 30.57
C ILE A 115 9.92 -1.82 30.60
N ILE A 116 10.44 -2.51 29.58
CA ILE A 116 10.30 -3.97 29.40
C ILE A 116 11.64 -4.74 29.59
N ASN A 117 12.76 -4.04 29.79
CA ASN A 117 14.05 -4.61 30.21
C ASN A 117 14.36 -4.20 31.65
#